data_AF-A0A929DSH0-F1
#
_entry.id   AF-A0A929DSH0-F1
#
_cell.length_a   1.000
_cell.length_b   1.000
_cell.length_c   1.000
_cell.angle_alpha   90.00
_cell.angle_beta   90.00
_cell.angle_gamma   90.00
#
_symmetry.space_group_name_H-M   'P 1'
#
loop_
_entity.id
_entity.type
_entity.pdbx_description
1 polymer ?
#
loop_
_entity_poly.entity_id
_entity_poly.type
_entity_poly.pdbx_seq_one_letter_code
_entity_poly.pdbx_strand_id
1 'polypeptide(L)'
;MACIEKAQALGIHVETRTNIIPGYNDEPDMIAEIARWVHDHLGADSPWHVTRFFPAFKMSHVAATPVEMLERAGELGKAQGLKNVYVYADQGCDCAKENLPPEVYLGREAAELYETKKCSASCCGDEGVLLKKFEEGL
;
A
#
# COMPACT_ATOMS: atom_id res chain seq x y z
N MET A 1 11.55 -12.87 6.80
CA MET A 1 12.09 -12.31 8.07
C MET A 1 13.62 -12.32 8.09
N ALA A 2 14.30 -13.44 7.81
CA ALA A 2 15.77 -13.55 7.84
C ALA A 2 16.58 -12.45 7.11
N CYS A 3 16.13 -11.94 5.95
CA CYS A 3 16.84 -10.86 5.24
C CYS A 3 16.82 -9.52 5.98
N ILE A 4 15.71 -9.20 6.66
CA ILE A 4 15.52 -7.94 7.40
C ILE A 4 16.40 -7.97 8.65
N GLU A 5 16.36 -9.07 9.39
CA GLU A 5 17.23 -9.31 10.55
C GLU A 5 18.72 -9.24 10.16
N LYS A 6 19.08 -9.80 8.99
CA LYS A 6 20.45 -9.72 8.49
C LYS A 6 20.88 -8.29 8.18
N ALA A 7 20.01 -7.47 7.58
CA ALA A 7 20.30 -6.07 7.32
C ALA A 7 20.55 -5.31 8.64
N GLN A 8 19.68 -5.50 9.63
CA GLN A 8 19.83 -4.90 10.95
C GLN A 8 21.13 -5.34 11.64
N ALA A 9 21.46 -6.63 11.60
CA ALA A 9 22.68 -7.18 12.19
C ALA A 9 23.98 -6.68 11.52
N LEU A 10 23.89 -6.21 10.27
CA LEU A 10 24.98 -5.56 9.55
C LEU A 10 25.09 -4.05 9.87
N GLY A 11 24.24 -3.52 10.75
CA GLY A 11 24.21 -2.11 11.11
C GLY A 11 23.50 -1.21 10.09
N ILE A 12 22.72 -1.79 9.18
CA ILE A 12 21.90 -1.03 8.23
C ILE A 12 20.63 -0.58 8.96
N HIS A 13 20.30 0.70 8.84
CA HIS A 13 19.06 1.24 9.40
C HIS A 13 17.83 0.62 8.73
N VAL A 14 16.96 0.00 9.52
CA VAL A 14 15.71 -0.61 9.06
C VAL A 14 14.53 0.07 9.72
N GLU A 15 13.58 0.50 8.90
CA GLU A 15 12.27 1.00 9.30
C GLU A 15 11.19 0.06 8.80
N THR A 16 10.16 -0.14 9.61
CA THR A 16 9.04 -1.04 9.27
C THR A 16 7.75 -0.24 9.15
N ARG A 17 6.93 -0.58 8.16
CA ARG A 17 5.64 0.06 7.94
C ARG A 17 4.54 -0.98 7.87
N THR A 18 3.46 -0.73 8.58
CA THR A 18 2.25 -1.56 8.55
C THR A 18 1.08 -0.68 8.17
N ASN A 19 0.45 -1.03 7.05
CA ASN A 19 -0.83 -0.45 6.67
C ASN A 19 -1.93 -1.23 7.38
N ILE A 20 -2.70 -0.57 8.25
CA ILE A 20 -3.77 -1.22 9.01
C ILE A 20 -5.03 -1.20 8.16
N ILE A 21 -5.63 -2.37 7.90
CA ILE A 21 -6.74 -2.57 6.99
C ILE A 21 -7.89 -3.21 7.79
N PRO A 22 -9.05 -2.54 7.89
CA PRO A 22 -10.19 -3.06 8.63
C PRO A 22 -10.64 -4.45 8.18
N GLY A 23 -10.75 -5.40 9.11
CA GLY A 23 -11.12 -6.79 8.88
C GLY A 23 -10.01 -7.70 8.34
N TYR A 24 -8.77 -7.23 8.25
CA TYR A 24 -7.64 -8.03 7.71
C TYR A 24 -6.45 -8.10 8.67
N ASN A 25 -6.06 -6.98 9.28
CA ASN A 25 -4.91 -6.93 10.20
C ASN A 25 -5.07 -5.87 11.30
N ASP A 26 -6.31 -5.58 11.68
CA ASP A 26 -6.72 -4.58 12.66
C ASP A 26 -7.04 -5.18 14.04
N GLU A 27 -7.01 -6.50 14.18
CA GLU A 27 -7.19 -7.14 15.48
C GLU A 27 -6.07 -6.77 16.46
N PRO A 28 -6.38 -6.38 17.71
CA PRO A 28 -5.38 -5.91 18.68
C PRO A 28 -4.23 -6.90 18.90
N ASP A 29 -4.52 -8.19 18.95
CA ASP A 29 -3.50 -9.23 19.13
C ASP A 29 -2.55 -9.26 17.94
N MET A 30 -3.06 -9.21 16.71
CA MET A 30 -2.23 -9.21 15.50
C MET A 30 -1.33 -7.97 15.42
N ILE A 31 -1.86 -6.81 15.80
CA ILE A 31 -1.09 -5.56 15.88
C ILE A 31 0.04 -5.68 16.92
N ALA A 32 -0.28 -6.22 18.11
CA ALA A 32 0.72 -6.44 19.15
C ALA A 32 1.78 -7.46 18.73
N GLU A 33 1.41 -8.50 17.97
CA GLU A 33 2.35 -9.47 17.40
C GLU A 33 3.33 -8.83 16.41
N ILE A 34 2.84 -7.95 15.53
CA ILE A 34 3.69 -7.20 14.59
C ILE A 34 4.68 -6.33 15.37
N ALA A 35 4.18 -5.54 16.32
CA ALA A 35 5.02 -4.66 17.13
C ALA A 35 6.07 -5.43 17.94
N ARG A 36 5.67 -6.55 18.55
CA ARG A 36 6.57 -7.44 19.28
C ARG A 36 7.62 -8.03 18.36
N TRP A 37 7.26 -8.44 17.16
CA TRP A 37 8.23 -8.94 16.19
C TRP A 37 9.27 -7.86 15.84
N VAL A 38 8.84 -6.63 15.56
CA VAL A 38 9.75 -5.50 15.30
C VAL A 38 10.68 -5.27 16.49
N HIS A 39 10.13 -5.24 17.71
CA HIS A 39 10.92 -5.05 18.93
C HIS A 39 11.96 -6.16 19.11
N ASP A 40 11.56 -7.42 19.04
CA ASP A 40 12.40 -8.57 19.37
C ASP A 40 13.51 -8.80 18.34
N HIS A 41 13.27 -8.42 17.07
CA HIS A 41 14.19 -8.73 15.96
C HIS A 41 14.97 -7.51 15.46
N LEU A 42 14.39 -6.30 15.56
CA LEU A 42 15.02 -5.06 15.09
C LEU A 42 15.44 -4.13 16.23
N GLY A 43 14.94 -4.39 17.45
CA GLY A 43 15.26 -3.67 18.67
C GLY A 43 14.26 -2.56 19.00
N ALA A 44 14.22 -2.17 20.27
CA ALA A 44 13.29 -1.16 20.80
C ALA A 44 13.38 0.23 20.12
N ASP A 45 14.54 0.56 19.54
CA ASP A 45 14.76 1.84 18.86
C ASP A 45 14.40 1.81 17.37
N SER A 46 14.05 0.65 16.79
CA SER A 46 13.65 0.54 15.38
C SER A 46 12.34 1.30 15.12
N PRO A 47 12.28 2.18 14.11
CA PRO A 47 11.06 2.87 13.75
C PRO A 47 9.97 1.93 13.24
N TRP A 48 8.77 2.05 13.82
CA TRP A 48 7.56 1.43 13.30
C TRP A 48 6.54 2.48 12.89
N HIS A 49 6.12 2.42 11.63
CA HIS A 49 5.19 3.34 10.99
C HIS A 49 3.85 2.65 10.79
N VAL A 50 2.80 3.15 11.45
CA VAL A 50 1.43 2.68 11.30
C VAL A 50 0.70 3.63 10.36
N THR A 51 0.19 3.10 9.25
CA THR A 51 -0.46 3.92 8.22
C THR A 51 -1.92 3.54 8.01
N ARG A 52 -2.67 4.56 7.60
CA ARG A 52 -4.08 4.45 7.23
C ARG A 52 -4.26 3.78 5.87
N PHE A 53 -5.13 2.79 5.81
CA PHE A 53 -5.63 2.24 4.56
C PHE A 53 -6.70 3.17 3.97
N PHE A 54 -6.55 3.44 2.68
CA PHE A 54 -7.56 4.11 1.86
C PHE A 54 -8.11 3.10 0.84
N PRO A 55 -9.44 2.91 0.76
CA PRO A 55 -10.04 1.93 -0.14
C PRO A 55 -9.70 2.25 -1.58
N ALA A 56 -9.30 1.30 -2.41
CA ALA A 56 -9.06 1.59 -3.83
C ALA A 56 -9.14 0.31 -4.66
N PHE A 57 -9.44 0.48 -5.95
CA PHE A 57 -9.43 -0.61 -6.93
C PHE A 57 -10.20 -1.85 -6.44
N LYS A 58 -9.56 -3.02 -6.42
CA LYS A 58 -10.16 -4.29 -5.97
C LYS A 58 -10.56 -4.31 -4.49
N MET A 59 -10.05 -3.39 -3.68
CA MET A 59 -10.38 -3.24 -2.26
C MET A 59 -11.21 -1.98 -1.97
N SER A 60 -11.89 -1.42 -2.99
CA SER A 60 -12.79 -0.27 -2.83
C SER A 60 -13.99 -0.55 -1.91
N HIS A 61 -14.33 -1.82 -1.71
CA HIS A 61 -15.41 -2.27 -0.83
C HIS A 61 -15.02 -2.34 0.66
N VAL A 62 -13.72 -2.25 0.98
CA VAL A 62 -13.23 -2.24 2.36
C VAL A 62 -13.31 -0.80 2.87
N ALA A 63 -13.65 -0.59 4.14
CA ALA A 63 -13.68 0.77 4.71
C ALA A 63 -12.26 1.35 4.88
N ALA A 64 -12.13 2.67 4.84
CA ALA A 64 -10.89 3.33 5.26
C ALA A 64 -10.64 3.06 6.74
N THR A 65 -9.38 2.92 7.16
CA THR A 65 -9.07 2.72 8.58
C THR A 65 -9.53 3.92 9.39
N PRO A 66 -10.33 3.74 10.43
CA PRO A 66 -10.63 4.82 11.37
C PRO A 66 -9.37 5.29 12.10
N VAL A 67 -9.31 6.58 12.45
CA VAL A 67 -8.11 7.18 13.06
C VAL A 67 -7.86 6.59 14.45
N GLU A 68 -8.93 6.32 15.20
CA GLU A 68 -8.88 5.71 16.51
C GLU A 68 -8.22 4.32 16.50
N MET A 69 -8.36 3.54 15.41
CA MET A 69 -7.66 2.26 15.28
C MET A 69 -6.16 2.45 15.10
N LEU A 70 -5.74 3.51 14.40
CA LEU A 70 -4.33 3.82 14.22
C LEU A 70 -3.69 4.32 15.52
N GLU A 71 -4.41 5.15 16.28
CA GLU A 71 -4.00 5.58 17.62
C GLU A 71 -3.84 4.36 18.54
N ARG A 72 -4.82 3.46 18.53
CA ARG A 72 -4.77 2.21 19.30
C ARG A 72 -3.59 1.33 18.89
N ALA A 73 -3.31 1.22 17.60
CA ALA A 73 -2.14 0.50 17.12
C ALA A 73 -0.83 1.13 17.61
N GLY A 74 -0.77 2.46 17.64
CA GLY A 74 0.33 3.21 18.22
C GLY A 74 0.55 2.91 19.71
N GLU A 75 -0.52 2.84 20.49
CA GLU A 75 -0.48 2.46 21.91
C GLU A 75 0.04 1.03 22.11
N LEU A 76 -0.49 0.08 21.34
CA LEU A 76 -0.09 -1.33 21.40
C LEU A 76 1.39 -1.49 21.03
N GLY A 77 1.86 -0.75 20.02
CA GLY A 77 3.27 -0.70 19.63
C GLY A 77 4.18 -0.28 20.78
N LYS A 78 3.82 0.82 21.44
CA LYS A 78 4.56 1.33 22.61
C LYS A 78 4.49 0.35 23.79
N ALA A 79 3.36 -0.31 23.99
CA ALA A 79 3.19 -1.30 25.04
C ALA A 79 4.07 -2.56 24.84
N GLN A 80 4.47 -2.87 23.61
CA GLN A 80 5.47 -3.92 23.32
C GLN A 80 6.92 -3.45 23.51
N GLY A 81 7.16 -2.20 23.93
CA GLY A 81 8.49 -1.68 24.22
C GLY A 81 9.16 -0.88 23.09
N LEU A 82 8.48 -0.68 21.95
CA LEU A 82 8.98 0.20 20.89
C LEU A 82 8.99 1.66 21.35
N LYS A 83 10.12 2.35 21.14
CA LYS A 83 10.28 3.76 21.50
C LYS A 83 9.82 4.70 20.38
N ASN A 84 9.95 4.27 19.13
CA ASN A 84 9.70 5.07 17.93
C ASN A 84 8.51 4.51 17.15
N VAL A 85 7.28 4.86 17.58
CA VAL A 85 6.04 4.48 16.89
C VAL A 85 5.38 5.71 16.29
N TYR A 86 5.23 5.73 14.97
CA TYR A 86 4.70 6.86 14.20
C TYR A 86 3.36 6.51 13.59
N VAL A 87 2.35 7.33 13.86
CA VAL A 87 0.98 7.14 13.38
C VAL A 87 0.69 8.16 12.27
N TYR A 88 0.29 7.67 11.11
CA TYR A 88 -0.03 8.47 9.93
C TYR A 88 -1.52 8.34 9.60
N ALA A 89 -2.29 9.28 10.13
CA ALA A 89 -3.74 9.38 9.91
C ALA A 89 -4.10 10.18 8.64
N ASP A 90 -3.11 10.83 8.04
CA ASP A 90 -3.26 11.73 6.90
C ASP A 90 -3.62 11.00 5.61
N GLN A 91 -4.39 11.68 4.79
CA GLN A 91 -4.66 11.33 3.41
C GLN A 91 -3.67 12.16 2.59
N GLY A 92 -2.68 11.53 1.95
CA GLY A 92 -1.54 12.23 1.33
C GLY A 92 -1.90 13.39 0.34
N CYS A 93 -3.16 13.55 -0.05
CA CYS A 93 -3.70 14.81 -0.56
C CYS A 93 -4.98 15.21 0.20
N ASP A 94 -4.99 16.40 0.80
CA ASP A 94 -6.19 17.02 1.41
C ASP A 94 -7.36 17.19 0.43
N CYS A 95 -7.07 17.14 -0.87
CA CYS A 95 -8.03 17.30 -1.96
C CYS A 95 -8.89 16.06 -2.23
N ALA A 96 -8.36 14.87 -1.92
CA ALA A 96 -8.99 13.61 -2.29
C ALA A 96 -9.86 13.14 -1.13
N LYS A 97 -11.13 13.56 -1.09
CA LYS A 97 -12.08 13.15 -0.03
C LYS A 97 -12.64 11.74 -0.24
N GLU A 98 -12.64 11.30 -1.49
CA GLU A 98 -13.15 10.01 -1.94
C GLU A 98 -12.29 9.51 -3.10
N ASN A 99 -12.38 8.20 -3.38
CA ASN A 99 -11.78 7.66 -4.60
C ASN A 99 -12.71 7.95 -5.76
N LEU A 100 -12.36 8.97 -6.52
CA LEU A 100 -13.07 9.30 -7.74
C LEU A 100 -12.90 8.16 -8.74
N PRO A 101 -13.95 7.82 -9.51
CA PRO A 101 -13.85 6.77 -10.50
C PRO A 101 -12.85 7.20 -11.59
N PRO A 102 -12.11 6.26 -12.24
CA PRO A 102 -11.03 6.60 -13.17
C PRO A 102 -11.43 7.59 -14.27
N GLU A 103 -12.70 7.55 -14.68
CA GLU A 103 -13.31 8.41 -15.68
C GLU A 103 -13.14 9.90 -15.35
N VAL A 104 -13.16 10.28 -14.07
CA VAL A 104 -12.96 11.67 -13.63
C VAL A 104 -11.55 12.15 -13.94
N TYR A 105 -10.55 11.27 -13.82
CA TYR A 105 -9.16 11.59 -14.14
C TYR A 105 -8.86 11.46 -15.63
N LEU A 106 -9.50 10.51 -16.29
CA LEU A 106 -9.27 10.19 -17.71
C LEU A 106 -10.03 11.13 -18.65
N GLY A 107 -11.12 11.76 -18.18
CA GLY A 107 -12.02 12.56 -19.00
C GLY A 107 -12.74 11.75 -20.10
N ARG A 108 -12.78 10.43 -19.95
CA ARG A 108 -13.34 9.44 -20.88
C ARG A 108 -13.63 8.14 -20.14
N GLU A 109 -14.38 7.22 -20.75
CA GLU A 109 -14.73 5.94 -20.12
C GLU A 109 -13.47 5.09 -19.90
N ALA A 110 -13.30 4.47 -18.72
CA ALA A 110 -12.10 3.67 -18.44
C ALA A 110 -11.94 2.48 -19.39
N ALA A 111 -13.05 1.97 -19.93
CA ALA A 111 -13.05 0.91 -20.94
C ALA A 111 -12.25 1.30 -22.19
N GLU A 112 -12.20 2.59 -22.55
CA GLU A 112 -11.48 3.10 -23.71
C GLU A 112 -9.95 2.99 -23.58
N LEU A 113 -9.41 2.80 -22.36
CA LEU A 113 -7.98 2.51 -22.17
C LEU A 113 -7.57 1.15 -22.74
N TYR A 114 -8.52 0.21 -22.76
CA TYR A 114 -8.31 -1.15 -23.26
C TYR A 114 -8.67 -1.28 -24.74
N GLU A 115 -9.17 -0.21 -25.37
CA GLU A 115 -9.41 -0.19 -26.80
C GLU A 115 -8.08 -0.20 -27.57
N THR A 116 -8.00 -1.08 -28.56
CA THR A 116 -6.88 -1.10 -29.50
C THR A 116 -6.86 0.19 -30.29
N LYS A 117 -5.91 1.09 -29.98
CA LYS A 117 -5.71 2.32 -30.77
C LYS A 117 -5.21 1.93 -32.17
N LYS A 118 -6.07 2.06 -33.17
CA LYS A 118 -5.68 1.93 -34.58
C LYS A 118 -4.74 3.09 -34.94
N CYS A 119 -3.68 2.81 -35.70
CA CYS A 119 -2.85 3.84 -36.28
C CYS A 119 -3.72 4.75 -37.17
N SER A 120 -3.47 6.05 -37.15
CA SER A 120 -4.14 6.99 -38.06
C SER A 120 -3.77 6.79 -39.54
N ALA A 121 -2.69 6.04 -39.81
CA ALA A 121 -2.31 5.64 -41.15
C ALA A 121 -3.03 4.35 -41.57
N SER A 122 -3.37 4.26 -42.86
CA SER A 122 -4.05 3.10 -43.47
C SER A 122 -3.23 1.81 -43.52
N CYS A 123 -2.00 1.80 -42.98
CA CYS A 123 -1.03 0.72 -43.17
C CYS A 123 -1.17 -0.46 -42.19
N CYS A 124 -1.94 -0.34 -41.10
CA CYS A 124 -1.93 -1.32 -40.01
C CYS A 124 -3.11 -2.31 -40.01
N GLY A 125 -3.95 -2.35 -41.04
CA GLY A 125 -5.11 -3.27 -41.09
C GLY A 125 -6.10 -3.07 -39.94
N ASP A 126 -7.09 -3.96 -39.82
CA ASP A 126 -8.11 -3.87 -38.77
C ASP A 126 -7.62 -4.28 -37.37
N GLU A 127 -6.46 -4.92 -37.30
CA GLU A 127 -5.83 -5.41 -36.06
C GLU A 127 -5.05 -4.31 -35.31
N GLY A 128 -4.84 -3.14 -35.93
CA GLY A 128 -4.11 -2.03 -35.33
C GLY A 128 -2.59 -2.29 -35.23
N VAL A 129 -1.86 -1.40 -34.55
CA VAL A 129 -0.42 -1.60 -34.29
C VAL A 129 -0.29 -2.55 -33.12
N LEU A 130 -0.51 -3.83 -33.34
CA LEU A 130 0.04 -4.86 -32.48
C LEU A 130 1.57 -4.75 -32.60
N LEU A 131 2.22 -4.25 -31.55
CA LEU A 131 3.66 -4.38 -31.39
C LEU A 131 3.98 -5.88 -31.26
N LYS A 132 4.05 -6.59 -32.39
CA LYS A 132 4.48 -7.99 -32.53
C LYS A 132 5.84 -8.28 -31.88
N LYS A 133 6.56 -7.26 -31.43
CA LYS A 133 7.85 -7.34 -30.75
C LYS A 133 7.81 -8.01 -29.36
N PHE A 134 6.64 -8.38 -28.84
CA PHE A 134 6.49 -9.03 -27.52
C PHE A 134 5.79 -10.39 -27.54
N GLU A 135 5.38 -10.92 -28.70
CA GLU A 135 4.72 -12.24 -28.77
C GLU A 135 5.66 -13.40 -29.10
N GLU A 136 6.86 -13.14 -29.65
CA GLU A 136 7.85 -14.19 -29.90
C GLU A 136 8.87 -14.23 -28.74
N GLY A 137 8.51 -14.91 -27.65
CA GLY A 137 9.43 -15.13 -26.53
C GLY A 137 8.89 -15.76 -25.24
N LEU A 138 7.73 -16.43 -25.25
CA LEU A 138 7.27 -17.32 -24.17
C LEU A 138 7.04 -18.73 -24.70
#